data_AF-A0A1Y5HJ14-F1
#
_entry.id   AF-A0A1Y5HJ14-F1
#
_cell.length_a   1.000
_cell.length_b   1.000
_cell.length_c   1.000
_cell.angle_alpha   90.00
_cell.angle_beta   90.00
_cell.angle_gamma   90.00
#
_symmetry.space_group_name_H-M   'P 1'
#
loop_
_entity.id
_entity.type
_entity.pdbx_description
1 polymer ?
#
loop_
_entity_poly.entity_id
_entity_poly.type
_entity_poly.pdbx_seq_one_letter_code
_entity_poly.pdbx_strand_id
1 'polypeptide(L)'
;MAGSDLSRVAQAEWDTLLFFYGVILCVGGLGFIGYLGMVSELKYQQWGPTNANIAVANISALVDNIPVMFAVLTMMPEMSEGQWLLVTLTAGVGVSLLSIGSTAGVVLMGASQGKYTFLAI
;
A
#
# COMPACT_ATOMS: atom_id res chain seq x y z
N MET A 1 3.92 -1.69 -39.97
CA MET A 1 4.12 -0.81 -38.80
C MET A 1 3.60 -1.49 -37.54
N ALA A 2 4.25 -2.55 -37.05
CA ALA A 2 3.82 -3.29 -35.84
C ALA A 2 5.00 -3.71 -34.94
N GLY A 3 6.23 -3.31 -35.27
CA GLY A 3 7.45 -3.73 -34.55
C GLY A 3 7.91 -2.78 -33.43
N SER A 4 7.29 -1.61 -33.28
CA SER A 4 7.70 -0.58 -32.31
C SER A 4 6.95 -0.63 -30.97
N ASP A 5 5.83 -1.35 -30.90
CA ASP A 5 4.99 -1.39 -29.69
C ASP A 5 5.41 -2.52 -28.73
N LEU A 6 5.79 -3.68 -29.26
CA LEU A 6 6.30 -4.82 -28.47
C LEU A 6 7.61 -4.49 -27.74
N SER A 7 8.45 -3.64 -28.33
CA SER A 7 9.71 -3.19 -27.72
C SER A 7 9.48 -2.25 -26.54
N ARG A 8 8.38 -1.49 -26.51
CA ARG A 8 7.98 -0.68 -25.34
C ARG A 8 7.41 -1.54 -24.21
N VAL A 9 6.63 -2.56 -24.57
CA VAL A 9 6.12 -3.56 -23.62
C VAL A 9 7.27 -4.39 -23.00
N ALA A 10 8.32 -4.68 -23.77
CA ALA A 10 9.52 -5.35 -23.27
C ALA A 10 10.37 -4.47 -22.31
N GLN A 11 10.18 -3.15 -22.32
CA GLN A 11 10.80 -2.22 -21.37
C GLN A 11 9.97 -2.00 -20.10
N ALA A 12 8.80 -2.64 -19.97
CA ALA A 12 8.02 -2.57 -18.75
C ALA A 12 8.72 -3.31 -17.60
N GLU A 13 8.62 -2.80 -16.37
CA GLU A 13 9.08 -3.50 -15.17
C GLU A 13 8.15 -4.68 -14.83
N TRP A 14 8.34 -5.78 -15.54
CA TRP A 14 7.54 -7.00 -15.35
C TRP A 14 7.65 -7.58 -13.94
N ASP A 15 8.80 -7.46 -13.29
CA ASP A 15 9.02 -7.95 -11.92
C ASP A 15 8.10 -7.21 -10.92
N THR A 16 8.04 -5.88 -11.01
CA THR A 16 7.17 -5.03 -10.18
C THR A 16 5.69 -5.31 -10.45
N LEU A 17 5.30 -5.45 -11.72
CA LEU A 17 3.92 -5.74 -12.11
C LEU A 17 3.44 -7.11 -11.61
N LEU A 18 4.27 -8.14 -11.74
CA LEU A 18 3.94 -9.48 -11.26
C LEU A 18 3.89 -9.55 -9.72
N PHE A 19 4.73 -8.78 -9.03
CA PHE A 19 4.66 -8.63 -7.58
C PHE A 19 3.30 -8.06 -7.14
N PHE A 20 2.89 -6.92 -7.70
CA PHE A 20 1.60 -6.32 -7.36
C PHE A 20 0.42 -7.22 -7.74
N TYR A 21 0.48 -7.87 -8.90
CA TYR A 21 -0.52 -8.84 -9.32
C TYR A 21 -0.69 -9.97 -8.31
N GLY A 22 0.41 -10.56 -7.84
CA GLY A 22 0.39 -11.62 -6.84
C GLY A 22 -0.21 -11.15 -5.51
N VAL A 23 0.19 -9.97 -5.03
CA VAL A 23 -0.34 -9.40 -3.77
C VAL A 23 -1.84 -9.14 -3.88
N ILE A 24 -2.31 -8.54 -4.97
CA ILE A 24 -3.73 -8.27 -5.21
C ILE A 24 -4.53 -9.58 -5.29
N LEU A 25 -4.00 -10.61 -5.96
CA LEU A 25 -4.60 -11.94 -6.01
C LEU A 25 -4.76 -12.56 -4.62
N CYS A 26 -3.71 -12.50 -3.79
CA CYS A 26 -3.75 -13.00 -2.42
C CYS A 26 -4.81 -12.28 -1.58
N VAL A 27 -4.86 -10.94 -1.65
CA VAL A 27 -5.86 -10.14 -0.94
C VAL A 27 -7.28 -10.47 -1.44
N GLY A 28 -7.47 -10.57 -2.76
CA GLY A 28 -8.74 -10.99 -3.34
C GLY A 28 -9.17 -12.39 -2.89
N GLY A 29 -8.22 -13.33 -2.81
CA GLY A 29 -8.46 -14.67 -2.28
C GLY A 29 -8.85 -14.68 -0.80
N LEU A 30 -8.18 -13.87 0.02
CA LEU A 30 -8.56 -13.68 1.44
C LEU A 30 -9.95 -13.06 1.58
N GLY A 31 -10.33 -12.16 0.67
CA GLY A 31 -11.69 -11.63 0.57
C GLY A 31 -12.71 -12.71 0.23
N PHE A 32 -12.42 -13.52 -0.79
CA PHE A 32 -13.29 -14.60 -1.25
C PHE A 32 -13.54 -15.67 -0.18
N ILE A 33 -12.51 -16.03 0.60
CA ILE A 33 -12.63 -17.01 1.69
C ILE A 33 -13.27 -16.39 2.96
N GLY A 34 -13.52 -15.07 2.97
CA GLY A 34 -14.24 -14.38 4.04
C GLY A 34 -13.37 -13.84 5.18
N TYR A 35 -12.05 -14.01 5.13
CA TYR A 35 -11.14 -13.50 6.16
C TYR A 35 -11.15 -11.97 6.25
N LEU A 36 -11.25 -11.28 5.10
CA LEU A 36 -11.35 -9.81 5.11
C LEU A 36 -12.65 -9.34 5.78
N GLY A 37 -13.76 -10.09 5.66
CA GLY A 37 -15.01 -9.78 6.37
C GLY A 37 -14.84 -9.84 7.89
N MET A 38 -14.16 -10.87 8.40
CA MET A 38 -13.87 -11.00 9.84
C MET A 38 -12.96 -9.86 10.33
N VAL A 39 -11.95 -9.48 9.55
CA VAL A 39 -11.09 -8.33 9.87
C VAL A 39 -11.88 -7.02 9.84
N SER A 40 -12.82 -6.88 8.90
CA SER A 40 -13.69 -5.70 8.79
C SER A 40 -14.56 -5.55 10.04
N GLU A 41 -15.18 -6.63 10.52
CA GLU A 41 -16.00 -6.62 11.74
C GLU A 41 -15.16 -6.26 12.98
N LEU A 42 -14.00 -6.91 13.16
CA LEU A 42 -13.11 -6.61 14.28
C LEU A 42 -12.62 -5.15 14.27
N LYS A 43 -12.18 -4.63 13.12
CA LYS A 43 -11.59 -3.28 13.05
C LYS A 43 -12.66 -2.19 12.99
N TYR A 44 -13.61 -2.28 12.07
CA TYR A 44 -14.52 -1.17 11.78
C TYR A 44 -15.78 -1.17 12.67
N GLN A 45 -16.24 -2.33 13.16
CA GLN A 45 -17.38 -2.40 14.10
C GLN A 45 -16.92 -2.29 15.57
N GLN A 46 -15.85 -3.00 15.99
CA GLN A 46 -15.45 -2.98 17.41
C GLN A 46 -14.53 -1.81 17.79
N TRP A 47 -13.50 -1.51 16.97
CA TRP A 47 -12.55 -0.44 17.29
C TRP A 47 -13.01 0.94 16.82
N GLY A 48 -13.95 0.96 15.88
CA GLY A 48 -14.47 2.15 15.24
C GLY A 48 -13.60 2.65 14.08
N PRO A 49 -14.19 3.37 13.10
CA PRO A 49 -13.51 3.75 11.85
C PRO A 49 -12.21 4.54 12.05
N THR A 50 -12.16 5.48 13.01
CA THR A 50 -10.97 6.31 13.26
C THR A 50 -9.76 5.46 13.67
N ASN A 51 -9.94 4.55 14.63
CA ASN A 51 -8.86 3.69 15.12
C ASN A 51 -8.44 2.68 14.06
N ALA A 52 -9.42 2.14 13.31
CA ALA A 52 -9.16 1.28 12.17
C ALA A 52 -8.28 1.98 11.12
N ASN A 53 -8.59 3.24 10.80
CA ASN A 53 -7.87 4.05 9.82
C ASN A 53 -6.45 4.40 10.28
N ILE A 54 -6.24 4.70 11.57
CA ILE A 54 -4.89 4.86 12.14
C ILE A 54 -4.09 3.56 12.03
N ALA A 55 -4.70 2.41 12.33
CA ALA A 55 -4.03 1.11 12.17
C ALA A 55 -3.70 0.82 10.70
N VAL A 56 -4.60 1.16 9.75
CA VAL A 56 -4.35 1.07 8.31
C VAL A 56 -3.16 1.95 7.91
N ALA A 57 -3.06 3.17 8.43
CA ALA A 57 -1.95 4.08 8.15
C ALA A 57 -0.59 3.49 8.56
N ASN A 58 -0.52 2.86 9.73
CA ASN A 58 0.69 2.20 10.21
C ASN A 58 1.08 0.99 9.34
N ILE A 59 0.10 0.19 8.91
CA ILE A 59 0.34 -0.95 8.01
C ILE A 59 0.81 -0.44 6.63
N SER A 60 0.18 0.62 6.12
CA SER A 60 0.53 1.27 4.85
C SER A 60 1.95 1.85 4.86
N ALA A 61 2.46 2.25 6.03
CA ALA A 61 3.83 2.73 6.17
C ALA A 61 4.89 1.63 5.97
N LEU A 62 4.53 0.37 6.19
CA LEU A 62 5.43 -0.79 6.14
C LEU A 62 5.36 -1.56 4.81
N VAL A 63 4.19 -1.58 4.17
CA VAL A 63 3.94 -2.37 2.96
C VAL A 63 3.96 -1.47 1.73
N ASP A 64 2.80 -0.95 1.34
CA ASP A 64 2.57 0.04 0.30
C ASP A 64 1.09 0.46 0.38
N ASN A 65 0.74 1.64 -0.13
CA ASN A 65 -0.64 2.14 -0.06
C ASN A 65 -1.60 1.39 -0.99
N ILE A 66 -1.13 0.93 -2.17
CA ILE A 66 -1.95 0.24 -3.17
C ILE A 66 -2.57 -1.06 -2.63
N PRO A 67 -1.79 -2.07 -2.18
CA PRO A 67 -2.36 -3.33 -1.70
C PRO A 67 -3.17 -3.18 -0.41
N VAL A 68 -2.78 -2.25 0.47
CA VAL A 68 -3.49 -1.98 1.72
C VAL A 68 -4.85 -1.35 1.45
N MET A 69 -4.92 -0.36 0.55
CA MET A 69 -6.21 0.23 0.15
C MET A 69 -7.07 -0.75 -0.62
N PHE A 70 -6.48 -1.62 -1.44
CA PHE A 70 -7.24 -2.70 -2.09
C PHE A 70 -7.91 -3.63 -1.07
N ALA A 71 -7.23 -3.97 0.02
CA ALA A 71 -7.82 -4.75 1.11
C ALA A 71 -8.98 -4.01 1.80
N VAL A 72 -8.81 -2.72 2.11
CA VAL A 72 -9.88 -1.90 2.72
C VAL A 72 -11.10 -1.76 1.80
N LEU A 73 -10.89 -1.57 0.49
CA LEU A 73 -11.96 -1.50 -0.49
C LEU A 73 -12.68 -2.85 -0.63
N THR A 74 -11.94 -3.96 -0.59
CA THR A 74 -12.51 -5.32 -0.65
C THR A 74 -13.33 -5.65 0.60
N MET A 75 -12.96 -5.09 1.76
CA MET A 75 -13.72 -5.21 3.01
C MET A 75 -15.06 -4.46 2.99
N MET A 76 -15.21 -3.45 2.10
CA MET A 76 -16.35 -2.55 2.01
C MET A 76 -16.94 -2.14 3.38
N PRO A 77 -16.14 -1.58 4.31
CA PRO A 77 -16.64 -1.20 5.63
C PRO A 77 -17.63 -0.02 5.51
N GLU A 78 -18.69 -0.05 6.31
CA GLU A 78 -19.59 1.10 6.46
C GLU A 78 -18.90 2.20 7.28
N MET A 79 -18.50 3.29 6.62
CA MET A 79 -17.95 4.47 7.29
C MET A 79 -18.36 5.75 6.56
N SER A 80 -18.36 6.87 7.30
CA SER A 80 -18.72 8.18 6.73
C SER A 80 -17.71 8.64 5.68
N GLU A 81 -18.12 9.56 4.80
CA GLU A 81 -17.24 10.13 3.78
C GLU A 81 -15.96 10.73 4.38
N GLY A 82 -16.05 11.39 5.54
CA GLY A 82 -14.87 11.91 6.25
C GLY A 82 -13.87 10.83 6.65
N GLN A 83 -14.33 9.61 6.95
CA GLN A 83 -13.45 8.48 7.28
C GLN A 83 -12.83 7.86 6.01
N TRP A 84 -13.54 7.86 4.90
CA TRP A 84 -12.98 7.51 3.59
C TRP A 84 -11.88 8.49 3.15
N LEU A 85 -12.09 9.78 3.37
CA LEU A 85 -11.07 10.81 3.13
C LEU A 85 -9.90 10.64 4.10
N LEU A 86 -10.17 10.36 5.39
CA LEU A 86 -9.13 10.14 6.38
C LEU A 86 -8.27 8.93 6.05
N VAL A 87 -8.85 7.78 5.69
CA VAL A 87 -8.05 6.58 5.34
C VAL A 87 -7.22 6.82 4.09
N THR A 88 -7.76 7.53 3.10
CA THR A 88 -7.04 7.87 1.87
C THR A 88 -5.86 8.80 2.17
N LEU A 89 -6.09 9.84 2.98
CA LEU A 89 -5.06 10.77 3.41
C LEU A 89 -3.99 10.06 4.25
N THR A 90 -4.40 9.24 5.22
CA THR A 90 -3.49 8.59 6.16
C THR A 90 -2.74 7.40 5.54
N ALA A 91 -3.31 6.67 4.59
CA ALA A 91 -2.58 5.68 3.80
C ALA A 91 -1.60 6.36 2.82
N GLY A 92 -2.02 7.46 2.17
CA GLY A 92 -1.15 8.23 1.28
C GLY A 92 0.02 8.92 1.99
N VAL A 93 -0.21 9.50 3.17
CA VAL A 93 0.82 10.13 3.99
C VAL A 93 1.61 9.09 4.80
N GLY A 94 0.99 7.97 5.17
CA GLY A 94 1.59 6.93 6.03
C GLY A 94 2.91 6.39 5.48
N VAL A 95 3.04 6.23 4.16
CA VAL A 95 4.28 5.79 3.50
C VAL A 95 5.46 6.76 3.75
N SER A 96 5.18 8.01 4.11
CA SER A 96 6.19 9.04 4.43
C SER A 96 6.64 9.01 5.90
N LEU A 97 5.94 8.29 6.80
CA LEU A 97 6.28 8.24 8.23
C LEU A 97 7.51 7.37 8.53
N LEU A 98 7.84 6.43 7.66
CA LEU A 98 9.06 5.63 7.74
C LEU A 98 9.97 6.01 6.57
N SER A 99 11.21 6.46 6.83
CA SER A 99 12.22 6.80 5.81
C SER A 99 12.54 5.68 4.80
N ILE A 100 12.00 4.48 5.03
CA ILE A 100 12.12 3.28 4.19
C ILE A 100 11.03 3.23 3.10
N GLY A 101 9.87 3.87 3.32
CA GLY A 101 8.70 3.80 2.43
C GLY A 101 8.57 4.95 1.41
N SER A 102 9.39 5.99 1.51
CA SER A 102 9.42 7.04 0.50
C SER A 102 10.38 6.66 -0.61
N THR A 103 9.91 6.61 -1.85
CA THR A 103 10.76 6.50 -3.05
C THR A 103 11.91 7.52 -3.03
N ALA A 104 11.76 8.67 -2.34
CA ALA A 104 12.84 9.64 -2.11
C ALA A 104 13.97 9.12 -1.18
N GLY A 105 13.64 8.34 -0.14
CA GLY A 105 14.63 7.72 0.77
C GLY A 105 15.40 6.59 0.10
N VAL A 106 14.73 5.76 -0.70
CA VAL A 106 15.36 4.68 -1.48
C VAL A 106 16.25 5.25 -2.60
N VAL A 107 15.83 6.33 -3.26
CA VAL A 107 16.64 7.03 -4.29
C VAL A 107 17.87 7.73 -3.67
N LEU A 108 17.76 8.31 -2.47
CA LEU A 108 18.91 8.88 -1.76
C LEU A 108 19.91 7.79 -1.31
N MET A 109 19.41 6.60 -0.94
CA MET A 109 20.24 5.43 -0.62
C MET A 109 20.92 4.83 -1.87
N GLY A 110 20.26 4.85 -3.03
CA GLY A 110 20.86 4.40 -4.30
C GLY A 110 21.89 5.37 -4.89
N ALA A 111 21.76 6.67 -4.64
CA ALA A 111 22.70 7.69 -5.10
C ALA A 111 23.95 7.82 -4.21
N SER A 112 23.91 7.36 -2.95
CA SER A 112 25.03 7.45 -2.02
C SER A 112 25.84 6.15 -1.99
N GLN A 113 26.98 6.16 -2.68
CA GLN A 113 27.92 5.04 -2.76
C GLN A 113 28.51 4.63 -1.39
N GLY A 114 27.75 3.88 -0.58
CA GLY A 114 28.27 3.14 0.57
C GLY A 114 28.74 3.96 1.78
N LYS A 115 28.22 5.17 1.99
CA LYS A 115 28.53 5.97 3.19
C LYS A 115 27.29 6.16 4.06
N TYR A 116 27.13 5.29 5.05
CA TYR A 116 26.10 5.43 6.07
C TYR A 116 26.70 6.00 7.36
N THR A 117 26.15 7.13 7.83
CA THR A 117 25.87 7.28 9.26
C THR A 117 24.57 8.07 9.43
N PHE A 118 23.62 7.49 10.16
CA PHE A 118 22.29 8.03 10.53
C PHE A 118 22.33 9.28 11.45
N LEU A 119 23.46 9.98 11.51
CA LEU A 119 23.67 11.19 12.32
C LEU A 119 23.80 12.47 11.48
N ALA A 120 23.84 12.35 10.15
CA ALA A 120 23.73 13.50 9.26
C ALA A 120 22.28 13.61 8.83
N ILE A 121 21.48 14.22 9.71
CA ILE A 121 20.16 14.79 9.40
C ILE A 121 20.26 15.64 8.13
#